data_AF-K9UQ97-F1
#
_entry.id   AF-K9UQ97-F1
#
_cell.length_a   1.000
_cell.length_b   1.000
_cell.length_c   1.000
_cell.angle_alpha   90.00
_cell.angle_beta   90.00
_cell.angle_gamma   90.00
#
_symmetry.space_group_name_H-M   'P 1'
#
loop_
_entity.id
_entity.type
_entity.pdbx_description
1 polymer ?
#
loop_
_entity_poly.entity_id
_entity_poly.type
_entity_poly.pdbx_seq_one_letter_code
_entity_poly.pdbx_strand_id
1 'polypeptide(L)'
;MLDTLNIHFAPSSDTRSPAEHVANIRDVFGVSMSDLAVILGVTRPIAYAWLDGNEPKQEFIITRIRQLSSIANRVKGMNIERMDKLIHRNILNGESLFDLLRTDKDPAILIQSLKEISEKEARTRQESKSSGKHHRSLDEISSESGVPIDGRSY
;
A
#
# COMPACT_ATOMS: atom_id res chain seq x y z
N MET A 1 41.91 -17.84 -21.62
CA MET A 1 41.51 -17.90 -20.20
C MET A 1 40.47 -16.82 -20.02
N LEU A 2 39.27 -17.19 -19.57
CA LEU A 2 38.16 -16.26 -19.44
C LEU A 2 38.34 -15.44 -18.15
N ASP A 3 38.45 -14.12 -18.31
CA ASP A 3 38.38 -13.15 -17.22
C ASP A 3 37.05 -13.34 -16.47
N THR A 4 37.16 -13.79 -15.23
CA THR A 4 36.01 -13.98 -14.37
C THR A 4 35.58 -12.59 -13.91
N LEU A 5 34.47 -12.11 -14.47
CA LEU A 5 33.73 -10.92 -14.04
C LEU A 5 33.36 -11.09 -12.55
N ASN A 6 34.26 -10.62 -11.69
CA ASN A 6 34.03 -10.49 -10.27
C ASN A 6 33.09 -9.29 -10.09
N ILE A 7 31.78 -9.53 -10.21
CA ILE A 7 30.76 -8.55 -9.84
C ILE A 7 30.83 -8.40 -8.32
N HIS A 8 31.68 -7.48 -7.88
CA HIS A 8 31.58 -6.90 -6.55
C HIS A 8 30.20 -6.26 -6.45
N PHE A 9 29.25 -6.94 -5.83
CA PHE A 9 28.06 -6.30 -5.30
C PHE A 9 28.55 -5.40 -4.17
N ALA A 10 28.84 -4.13 -4.48
CA ALA A 10 29.09 -3.14 -3.45
C ALA A 10 27.87 -3.15 -2.52
N PRO A 11 28.04 -3.23 -1.19
CA PRO A 11 26.94 -2.90 -0.32
C PRO A 11 26.54 -1.48 -0.68
N SER A 12 25.35 -1.30 -1.24
CA SER A 12 24.72 0.02 -1.17
C SER A 12 24.66 0.31 0.31
N SER A 13 25.54 1.19 0.77
CA SER A 13 25.63 1.55 2.17
C SER A 13 24.35 2.31 2.48
N ASP A 14 23.30 1.59 2.82
CA ASP A 14 22.07 2.17 3.31
C ASP A 14 22.43 2.84 4.64
N THR A 15 22.70 4.16 4.58
CA THR A 15 23.20 4.96 5.70
C THR A 15 22.08 5.40 6.64
N ARG A 16 20.85 4.94 6.41
CA ARG A 16 19.71 5.26 7.26
C ARG A 16 19.93 4.74 8.67
N SER A 17 19.54 5.56 9.63
CA SER A 17 19.38 5.18 11.02
C SER A 17 18.31 4.10 11.18
N PRO A 18 18.33 3.32 12.27
CA PRO A 18 17.22 2.41 12.60
C PRO A 18 15.86 3.12 12.62
N ALA A 19 15.80 4.35 13.13
CA ALA A 19 14.57 5.15 13.17
C ALA A 19 14.00 5.42 11.77
N GLU A 20 14.85 5.80 10.80
CA GLU A 20 14.45 6.04 9.41
C GLU A 20 13.98 4.76 8.72
N HIS A 21 14.61 3.62 9.01
CA HIS A 21 14.14 2.33 8.51
C HIS A 21 12.76 1.95 9.09
N VAL A 22 12.56 2.13 10.40
CA VAL A 22 11.29 1.85 11.07
C VAL A 22 10.17 2.77 10.55
N ALA A 23 10.47 4.05 10.34
CA ALA A 23 9.55 5.00 9.72
C ALA A 23 9.19 4.59 8.28
N ASN A 24 10.18 4.21 7.47
CA ASN A 24 9.96 3.75 6.10
C ASN A 24 9.04 2.52 6.04
N ILE A 25 9.21 1.54 6.94
CA ILE A 25 8.32 0.37 7.03
C ILE A 25 6.89 0.84 7.33
N ARG A 26 6.70 1.66 8.37
CA ARG A 26 5.38 2.17 8.76
C ARG A 26 4.68 2.86 7.60
N ASP A 27 5.37 3.81 6.98
CA ASP A 27 4.77 4.76 6.05
C ASP A 27 4.47 4.10 4.70
N VAL A 28 5.36 3.23 4.20
CA VAL A 28 5.12 2.51 2.94
C VAL A 28 4.00 1.51 3.07
N PHE A 29 3.96 0.75 4.17
CA PHE A 29 2.92 -0.25 4.38
C PHE A 29 1.61 0.36 4.90
N GLY A 30 1.61 1.63 5.31
CA GLY A 30 0.44 2.32 5.84
C GLY A 30 -0.12 1.66 7.11
N VAL A 31 0.76 1.09 7.94
CA VAL A 31 0.36 0.30 9.11
C VAL A 31 0.25 1.14 10.39
N SER A 32 -0.61 0.69 11.30
CA SER A 32 -0.73 1.29 12.62
C SER A 32 0.50 1.02 13.50
N MET A 33 0.61 1.73 14.62
CA MET A 33 1.65 1.45 15.62
C MET A 33 1.52 0.09 16.31
N SER A 34 0.29 -0.43 16.41
CA SER A 34 0.09 -1.79 16.89
C SER A 34 0.61 -2.81 15.87
N ASP A 35 0.28 -2.62 14.60
CA ASP A 35 0.70 -3.51 13.51
C ASP A 35 2.21 -3.49 13.30
N LEU A 36 2.83 -2.31 13.34
CA LEU A 36 4.29 -2.20 13.22
C LEU A 36 5.00 -2.97 14.34
N ALA A 37 4.53 -2.84 15.58
CA ALA A 37 5.09 -3.56 16.71
C ALA A 37 4.98 -5.08 16.50
N VAL A 38 3.85 -5.57 15.99
CA VAL A 38 3.65 -6.99 15.64
C VAL A 38 4.60 -7.44 14.54
N ILE A 39 4.73 -6.68 13.46
CA ILE A 39 5.65 -7.00 12.34
C ILE A 39 7.11 -7.06 12.81
N LEU A 40 7.50 -6.15 13.71
CA LEU A 40 8.84 -6.08 14.28
C LEU A 40 9.08 -7.10 15.41
N GLY A 41 8.03 -7.79 15.89
CA GLY A 41 8.13 -8.74 16.99
C GLY A 41 8.43 -8.09 18.35
N VAL A 42 8.00 -6.84 18.56
CA VAL A 42 8.24 -6.07 19.79
C VAL A 42 6.96 -5.48 20.38
N THR A 43 7.07 -4.86 21.56
CA THR A 43 5.96 -4.13 22.16
C THR A 43 5.80 -2.74 21.54
N ARG A 44 4.60 -2.16 21.62
CA ARG A 44 4.33 -0.80 21.11
C ARG A 44 5.28 0.26 21.70
N PRO A 45 5.57 0.29 23.02
CA PRO A 45 6.53 1.25 23.57
C PRO A 45 7.93 1.14 22.97
N ILE A 46 8.40 -0.07 22.67
CA ILE A 46 9.71 -0.28 22.03
C ILE A 46 9.69 0.26 20.59
N ALA A 47 8.63 -0.02 19.82
CA ALA A 47 8.48 0.51 18.47
C ALA A 47 8.44 2.06 18.45
N TYR A 48 7.77 2.69 19.42
CA TYR A 48 7.82 4.15 19.59
C TYR A 48 9.22 4.64 19.93
N ALA A 49 9.88 4.02 20.91
CA ALA A 49 11.24 4.41 21.30
C ALA A 49 12.20 4.39 20.10
N TRP A 50 12.08 3.40 19.21
CA TRP A 50 12.88 3.31 17.99
C TRP A 50 12.56 4.39 16.96
N LEU A 51 11.29 4.77 16.81
CA LEU A 51 10.91 5.92 15.99
C LEU A 51 11.45 7.24 16.55
N ASP A 52 11.55 7.35 17.87
CA ASP A 52 12.11 8.51 18.58
C ASP A 52 13.65 8.52 18.59
N GLY A 53 14.31 7.57 17.93
CA GLY A 53 15.77 7.52 17.79
C GLY A 53 16.51 6.66 18.81
N ASN A 54 15.81 5.95 19.71
CA ASN A 54 16.46 4.96 20.56
C ASN A 54 16.87 3.76 19.72
N GLU A 55 18.13 3.36 19.76
CA GLU A 55 18.59 2.29 18.90
C GLU A 55 18.29 0.89 19.46
N PRO A 56 17.88 -0.07 18.62
CA PRO A 56 17.86 -1.48 19.01
C PRO A 56 19.26 -1.94 19.40
N LYS A 57 19.39 -2.75 20.45
CA LYS A 57 20.70 -3.25 20.92
C LYS A 57 21.10 -4.56 20.29
N GLN A 58 20.13 -5.35 19.83
CA GLN A 58 20.36 -6.68 19.31
C GLN A 58 20.53 -6.67 17.79
N GLU A 59 21.60 -7.28 17.30
CA GLU A 59 21.95 -7.20 15.88
C GLU A 59 20.97 -7.95 14.96
N PHE A 60 20.33 -9.00 15.47
CA PHE A 60 19.27 -9.69 14.72
C PHE A 60 18.04 -8.79 14.49
N ILE A 61 17.73 -7.89 15.43
CA ILE A 61 16.65 -6.92 15.28
C ILE A 61 17.01 -5.87 14.24
N ILE A 62 18.24 -5.35 14.28
CA ILE A 62 18.73 -4.38 13.28
C ILE A 62 18.68 -5.00 11.88
N THR A 63 19.12 -6.25 11.75
CA THR A 63 19.05 -7.02 10.50
C THR A 63 17.60 -7.15 10.03
N ARG A 64 16.67 -7.49 10.94
CA ARG A 64 15.24 -7.61 10.61
C ARG A 64 14.64 -6.29 10.12
N ILE A 65 14.94 -5.18 10.81
CA ILE A 65 14.50 -3.84 10.41
C ILE A 65 15.00 -3.49 9.00
N ARG A 66 16.27 -3.77 8.70
CA ARG A 66 16.85 -3.52 7.36
C ARG A 66 16.19 -4.38 6.29
N GLN A 67 15.94 -5.66 6.54
CA GLN A 67 15.24 -6.55 5.61
C GLN A 67 13.83 -6.03 5.31
N LEU A 68 13.03 -5.74 6.34
CA LEU A 68 11.68 -5.19 6.19
C LEU A 68 11.70 -3.84 5.45
N SER A 69 12.66 -2.98 5.76
CA SER A 69 12.82 -1.70 5.07
C SER A 69 13.21 -1.88 3.60
N SER A 70 14.00 -2.90 3.26
CA SER A 70 14.32 -3.23 1.87
C SER A 70 13.08 -3.70 1.10
N ILE A 71 12.25 -4.53 1.72
CA ILE A 71 10.95 -4.93 1.16
C ILE A 71 10.06 -3.70 0.96
N ALA A 72 9.99 -2.80 1.94
CA ALA A 72 9.27 -1.54 1.80
C ALA A 72 9.80 -0.69 0.62
N ASN A 73 11.12 -0.59 0.41
CA ASN A 73 11.65 0.12 -0.76
C ASN A 73 11.16 -0.49 -2.08
N ARG A 74 11.13 -1.82 -2.19
CA ARG A 74 10.60 -2.53 -3.38
C ARG A 74 9.13 -2.20 -3.60
N VAL A 75 8.32 -2.24 -2.54
CA VAL A 75 6.88 -1.89 -2.59
C VAL A 75 6.67 -0.45 -3.00
N LYS A 76 7.45 0.48 -2.45
CA LYS A 76 7.41 1.90 -2.81
C LYS A 76 7.67 2.10 -4.31
N GLY A 77 8.66 1.39 -4.86
CA GLY A 77 8.97 1.42 -6.30
C GLY A 77 7.86 0.86 -7.20
N MET A 78 6.96 0.05 -6.67
CA MET A 78 5.83 -0.52 -7.43
C MET A 78 4.61 0.39 -7.46
N ASN A 79 4.56 1.47 -6.68
CA ASN A 79 3.45 2.42 -6.62
C ASN A 79 2.08 1.72 -6.46
N ILE A 80 1.97 0.87 -5.43
CA ILE A 80 0.72 0.18 -5.07
C ILE A 80 -0.19 1.18 -4.35
N GLU A 81 -1.34 1.48 -4.91
CA GLU A 81 -2.32 2.37 -4.29
C GLU A 81 -3.00 1.70 -3.10
N ARG A 82 -3.34 2.49 -2.08
CA ARG A 82 -4.14 2.02 -0.93
C ARG A 82 -3.52 0.81 -0.21
N MET A 83 -2.18 0.80 -0.10
CA MET A 83 -1.45 -0.25 0.62
C MET A 83 -1.99 -0.48 2.04
N ASP A 84 -2.41 0.60 2.72
CA ASP A 84 -3.06 0.58 4.03
C ASP A 84 -4.32 -0.32 4.10
N LYS A 85 -5.04 -0.49 2.99
CA LYS A 85 -6.21 -1.37 2.89
C LYS A 85 -5.88 -2.77 2.39
N LEU A 86 -4.81 -2.87 1.62
CA LEU A 86 -4.44 -4.09 0.93
C LEU A 86 -3.58 -5.03 1.78
N ILE A 87 -2.76 -4.48 2.70
CA ILE A 87 -1.81 -5.25 3.48
C ILE A 87 -2.44 -6.39 4.30
N HIS A 88 -3.67 -6.16 4.79
CA HIS A 88 -4.43 -7.12 5.61
C HIS A 88 -5.34 -8.03 4.80
N ARG A 89 -5.40 -7.87 3.47
CA ARG A 89 -6.29 -8.67 2.62
C ARG A 89 -5.69 -10.04 2.37
N ASN A 90 -6.45 -11.09 2.65
CA ASN A 90 -6.09 -12.48 2.37
C ASN A 90 -6.21 -12.73 0.86
N ILE A 91 -5.08 -12.98 0.18
CA ILE A 91 -5.03 -13.05 -1.28
C ILE A 91 -4.43 -14.35 -1.77
N LEU A 92 -3.31 -14.79 -1.18
CA LEU A 92 -2.60 -16.00 -1.62
C LEU A 92 -2.77 -17.07 -0.55
N ASN A 93 -3.54 -18.12 -0.87
CA ASN A 93 -3.79 -19.26 0.03
C ASN A 93 -4.33 -18.84 1.41
N GLY A 94 -5.09 -17.75 1.48
CA GLY A 94 -5.61 -17.22 2.73
C GLY A 94 -4.59 -16.42 3.56
N GLU A 95 -3.37 -16.20 3.09
CA GLU A 95 -2.39 -15.33 3.76
C GLU A 95 -2.47 -13.88 3.24
N SER A 96 -2.21 -12.95 4.14
CA SER A 96 -2.08 -11.52 3.86
C SER A 96 -0.61 -11.08 3.83
N LEU A 97 -0.32 -9.87 3.35
CA LEU A 97 1.05 -9.33 3.39
C LEU A 97 1.51 -9.15 4.83
N PHE A 98 0.59 -8.71 5.69
CA PHE A 98 0.84 -8.59 7.12
C PHE A 98 1.30 -9.92 7.74
N ASP A 99 0.66 -11.04 7.38
CA ASP A 99 1.05 -12.37 7.86
C ASP A 99 2.45 -12.79 7.40
N LEU A 100 2.80 -12.52 6.14
CA LEU A 100 4.14 -12.84 5.62
C LEU A 100 5.21 -11.97 6.31
N LEU A 101 4.94 -10.67 6.47
CA LEU A 101 5.87 -9.74 7.10
C LEU A 101 6.12 -10.03 8.58
N ARG A 102 5.16 -10.63 9.31
CA ARG A 102 5.37 -11.04 10.71
C ARG A 102 6.01 -12.43 10.86
N THR A 103 6.08 -13.25 9.81
CA THR A 103 6.55 -14.65 9.87
C THR A 103 7.85 -14.93 9.10
N ASP A 104 8.57 -13.89 8.69
CA ASP A 104 9.83 -13.97 7.90
C ASP A 104 9.73 -14.79 6.60
N LYS A 105 8.51 -14.92 6.07
CA LYS A 105 8.27 -15.54 4.76
C LYS A 105 8.53 -14.53 3.64
N ASP A 106 9.00 -14.99 2.49
CA ASP A 106 9.21 -14.14 1.31
C ASP A 106 7.87 -13.60 0.78
N PRO A 107 7.64 -12.27 0.81
CA PRO A 107 6.39 -11.68 0.35
C PRO A 107 6.34 -11.40 -1.16
N ALA A 108 7.39 -11.74 -1.93
CA ALA A 108 7.53 -11.32 -3.33
C ALA A 108 6.31 -11.63 -4.21
N ILE A 109 5.80 -12.87 -4.15
CA ILE A 109 4.66 -13.30 -4.96
C ILE A 109 3.40 -12.53 -4.58
N LEU A 110 3.13 -12.39 -3.28
CA LEU A 110 1.93 -11.70 -2.80
C LEU A 110 1.99 -10.20 -3.09
N ILE A 111 3.16 -9.57 -3.00
CA ILE A 111 3.35 -8.16 -3.40
C ILE A 111 3.02 -7.96 -4.89
N GLN A 112 3.42 -8.91 -5.75
CA GLN A 112 3.07 -8.85 -7.18
C GLN A 112 1.56 -8.99 -7.40
N SER A 113 0.90 -9.94 -6.73
CA SER A 113 -0.57 -10.05 -6.80
C SER A 113 -1.27 -8.79 -6.28
N LEU A 114 -0.73 -8.16 -5.23
CA LEU A 114 -1.24 -6.90 -4.69
C LEU A 114 -1.15 -5.75 -5.68
N LYS A 115 -0.06 -5.69 -6.45
CA LYS A 115 0.10 -4.71 -7.53
C LYS A 115 -0.99 -4.86 -8.58
N GLU A 116 -1.23 -6.09 -9.05
CA GLU A 116 -2.26 -6.39 -10.04
C GLU A 116 -3.67 -6.04 -9.56
N ILE A 117 -3.97 -6.37 -8.29
CA ILE A 117 -5.24 -6.02 -7.64
C ILE A 117 -5.39 -4.49 -7.55
N SER A 118 -4.37 -3.80 -7.07
CA SER A 118 -4.36 -2.34 -6.95
C SER A 118 -4.67 -1.66 -8.28
N GLU A 119 -4.02 -2.09 -9.36
CA GLU A 119 -4.23 -1.53 -10.69
C GLU A 119 -5.63 -1.81 -11.24
N LYS A 120 -6.15 -3.02 -11.01
CA LYS A 120 -7.51 -3.37 -11.41
C LYS A 120 -8.53 -2.49 -10.69
N GLU A 121 -8.39 -2.32 -9.36
CA GLU A 121 -9.32 -1.50 -8.58
C GLU A 121 -9.19 -0.01 -8.93
N ALA A 122 -8.00 0.49 -9.25
CA ALA A 122 -7.79 1.85 -9.70
C ALA A 122 -8.55 2.16 -11.01
N ARG A 123 -8.50 1.23 -11.98
CA ARG A 123 -9.25 1.35 -13.25
C ARG A 123 -10.76 1.42 -13.03
N THR A 124 -11.32 0.49 -12.24
CA THR A 124 -12.77 0.48 -11.94
C THR A 124 -13.23 1.77 -11.23
N ARG A 125 -12.38 2.38 -10.38
CA ARG A 125 -12.68 3.67 -9.75
C ARG A 125 -12.68 4.84 -10.72
N GLN A 126 -11.81 4.83 -11.73
CA GLN A 126 -11.78 5.88 -12.75
C GLN A 126 -13.02 5.80 -13.66
N GLU A 127 -13.42 4.60 -14.05
CA GLU A 127 -14.62 4.35 -14.86
C GLU A 127 -15.91 4.75 -14.14
N SER A 128 -16.04 4.44 -12.85
CA SER A 128 -17.23 4.84 -12.07
C SER A 128 -17.32 6.36 -11.87
N LYS A 129 -16.19 7.06 -11.72
CA LYS A 129 -16.16 8.54 -11.62
C LYS A 129 -16.47 9.24 -12.94
N SER A 130 -16.08 8.68 -14.09
CA SER A 130 -16.41 9.27 -15.41
C SER A 130 -17.87 9.07 -15.78
N SER A 131 -18.45 7.91 -15.43
CA SER A 131 -19.87 7.62 -15.67
C SER A 131 -20.81 8.47 -14.80
N GLY A 132 -20.44 8.76 -13.54
CA GLY A 132 -21.24 9.58 -12.62
C GLY A 132 -21.35 11.07 -12.99
N LYS A 133 -20.54 11.59 -13.93
CA LYS A 133 -20.68 12.98 -14.43
C LYS A 133 -21.80 13.15 -15.46
N HIS A 134 -22.43 12.06 -15.90
CA HIS A 134 -23.46 12.07 -16.96
C HIS A 134 -24.90 11.91 -16.45
N HIS A 135 -25.18 12.19 -15.17
CA HIS A 135 -26.56 12.29 -14.69
C HIS A 135 -27.08 13.72 -14.82
N ARG A 136 -27.73 13.96 -15.98
CA ARG A 136 -28.79 14.93 -16.33
C ARG A 136 -28.91 16.21 -15.50
N SER A 137 -28.75 17.35 -16.17
CA SER A 137 -29.21 18.64 -15.64
C SER A 137 -30.73 18.61 -15.44
N LEU A 138 -31.19 19.06 -14.28
CA LEU A 138 -32.62 19.22 -13.96
C LEU A 138 -33.35 20.18 -14.91
N ASP A 139 -32.62 21.01 -15.68
CA ASP A 139 -33.19 21.93 -16.67
C ASP A 139 -33.81 21.23 -17.89
N GLU A 140 -33.43 19.97 -18.18
CA GLU A 140 -33.89 19.28 -19.39
C GLU A 140 -35.27 18.61 -19.23
N ILE A 141 -35.78 18.50 -18.00
CA ILE A 141 -37.04 17.78 -17.69
C ILE A 141 -38.26 18.70 -17.70
N SER A 142 -38.10 20.03 -17.68
CA SER A 142 -39.23 20.97 -17.61
C SER A 142 -39.84 21.34 -18.97
N SER A 143 -39.26 20.91 -20.10
CA SER A 143 -39.67 21.39 -21.44
C SER A 143 -40.62 20.47 -22.23
N GLU A 144 -41.01 19.30 -21.72
CA GLU A 144 -41.76 18.31 -22.53
C GLU A 144 -43.22 18.02 -22.12
N SER A 145 -43.81 18.72 -21.14
CA SER A 145 -45.19 18.45 -20.72
C SER A 145 -46.08 19.69 -20.69
N GLY A 146 -46.31 20.27 -21.86
CA GLY A 146 -47.32 21.31 -22.09
C GLY A 146 -48.17 21.02 -23.32
N VAL A 147 -49.05 20.01 -23.26
CA VAL A 147 -50.08 19.81 -24.30
C VAL A 147 -51.22 20.81 -24.04
N PRO A 148 -51.60 21.65 -25.02
CA PRO A 148 -52.71 22.58 -24.86
C PRO A 148 -54.03 21.82 -25.00
N ILE A 149 -54.86 21.84 -23.97
CA ILE A 149 -56.26 21.43 -24.07
C ILE A 149 -57.10 22.66 -24.43
N ASP A 150 -57.43 22.75 -25.71
CA ASP A 150 -58.46 23.65 -26.23
C ASP A 150 -59.86 23.11 -25.89
N GLY A 151 -60.79 24.05 -25.71
CA GLY A 151 -62.22 23.81 -25.90
C GLY A 151 -63.06 23.56 -24.65
N ARG A 152 -63.72 24.61 -24.16
CA ARG A 152 -65.16 24.52 -23.82
C ARG A 152 -65.84 25.89 -23.77
N SER A 153 -66.75 26.07 -24.72
CA SER A 153 -67.80 27.08 -24.78
C SER A 153 -68.66 27.12 -23.53
N TYR A 154 -69.09 28.33 -23.13
CA TYR A 154 -70.47 28.69 -22.77
C TYR A 154 -70.66 30.20 -22.98
#